data_AF-A0A4U1KWQ1-F1
#
_entry.id   AF-A0A4U1KWQ1-F1
#
_cell.length_a   1.000
_cell.length_b   1.000
_cell.length_c   1.000
_cell.angle_alpha   90.00
_cell.angle_beta   90.00
_cell.angle_gamma   90.00
#
_symmetry.space_group_name_H-M   'P 1'
#
loop_
_entity.id
_entity.type
_entity.pdbx_description
1 polymer ?
#
loop_
_entity_poly.entity_id
_entity_poly.type
_entity_poly.pdbx_seq_one_letter_code
_entity_poly.pdbx_strand_id
1 'polypeptide(L)'
;MLIIARVIVAPVKGNIYRFDYGACLYPEGMVGDSLIYFNDEDIFKVVQEGYSDEDNDLMLENIAAVIDQTEIPKGNVAELNEVNELGG
;
A
#
# COMPACT_ATOMS: atom_id res chain seq x y z
N MET A 1 2.60 -5.59 -10.79
CA MET A 1 2.83 -5.59 -9.33
C MET A 1 1.84 -6.53 -8.70
N LEU A 2 2.25 -7.23 -7.65
CA LEU A 2 1.37 -8.06 -6.82
C LEU A 2 1.22 -7.38 -5.46
N ILE A 3 -0.01 -7.03 -5.09
CA ILE A 3 -0.32 -6.48 -3.76
C ILE A 3 -0.16 -7.61 -2.74
N ILE A 4 0.66 -7.39 -1.72
CA ILE A 4 0.96 -8.35 -0.66
C ILE A 4 0.65 -7.81 0.74
N ALA A 5 0.32 -6.52 0.86
CA ALA A 5 -0.07 -5.91 2.11
C ALA A 5 -1.09 -4.78 1.90
N ARG A 6 -1.97 -4.57 2.88
CA ARG A 6 -2.97 -3.49 2.90
C ARG A 6 -2.78 -2.62 4.13
N VAL A 7 -3.01 -1.32 4.00
CA VAL A 7 -2.87 -0.31 5.06
C VAL A 7 -1.48 -0.37 5.72
N ILE A 8 -0.50 0.20 5.04
CA ILE A 8 0.89 0.22 5.51
C ILE A 8 1.22 1.60 6.05
N VAL A 9 1.86 1.63 7.21
CA VAL A 9 2.42 2.84 7.78
C VAL A 9 3.93 2.80 7.59
N ALA A 10 4.48 3.77 6.87
CA ALA A 10 5.90 3.82 6.54
C ALA A 10 6.50 5.21 6.83
N PRO A 11 7.73 5.29 7.33
CA PRO A 11 8.44 6.54 7.49
C PRO A 11 8.99 7.04 6.13
N VAL A 12 8.72 8.29 5.79
CA VAL A 12 9.29 8.98 4.61
C VAL A 12 9.85 10.33 5.07
N LYS A 13 11.17 10.56 4.90
CA LYS A 13 11.93 11.73 5.42
C LYS A 13 11.65 12.10 6.88
N GLY A 14 11.44 11.11 7.74
CA GLY A 14 11.18 11.33 9.17
C GLY A 14 9.73 11.73 9.50
N ASN A 15 8.85 11.82 8.51
CA ASN A 15 7.40 11.89 8.69
C ASN A 15 6.79 10.50 8.51
N ILE A 16 5.64 10.26 9.14
CA ILE A 16 4.92 8.99 9.05
C ILE A 16 3.74 9.18 8.10
N TYR A 17 3.64 8.30 7.10
CA TYR A 17 2.54 8.27 6.15
C TYR A 17 1.87 6.91 6.12
N ARG A 18 0.58 6.92 5.79
CA ARG A 18 -0.20 5.72 5.48
C ARG A 18 -0.33 5.56 3.97
N PHE A 19 -0.15 4.34 3.49
CA PHE A 19 -0.42 3.93 2.11
C PHE A 19 -1.47 2.82 2.10
N ASP A 20 -2.30 2.77 1.06
CA ASP A 20 -3.34 1.74 0.98
C ASP A 20 -2.74 0.36 0.69
N TYR A 21 -1.67 0.29 -0.10
CA TYR A 21 -1.08 -0.98 -0.54
C TYR A 21 0.44 -1.01 -0.42
N GLY A 22 0.94 -2.20 -0.07
CA GLY A 22 2.32 -2.63 -0.24
C GLY A 22 2.39 -3.77 -1.25
N ALA A 23 3.31 -3.68 -2.20
CA ALA A 23 3.43 -4.65 -3.30
C ALA A 23 4.86 -5.03 -3.61
N CYS A 24 5.00 -6.12 -4.36
CA CYS A 24 6.24 -6.53 -4.99
C CYS A 24 6.08 -6.63 -6.52
N LEU A 25 7.19 -6.83 -7.22
CA LEU A 25 7.18 -7.09 -8.66
C LEU A 25 6.71 -8.52 -8.94
N TYR A 26 6.11 -8.72 -10.11
CA TYR A 26 5.68 -10.03 -10.57
C TYR A 26 6.24 -10.25 -11.98
N PRO A 27 6.88 -11.40 -12.27
CA PRO A 27 6.94 -12.62 -11.45
C PRO A 27 8.09 -12.68 -10.42
N GLU A 28 8.94 -11.66 -10.34
CA GLU A 28 10.18 -11.66 -9.56
C GLU A 28 9.94 -11.84 -8.05
N GLY A 29 8.82 -11.33 -7.54
CA GLY A 29 8.49 -11.35 -6.12
C GLY A 29 9.22 -10.27 -5.32
N MET A 30 9.38 -10.52 -4.03
CA MET A 30 10.08 -9.62 -3.10
C MET A 30 11.60 -9.82 -3.24
N VAL A 31 12.32 -8.74 -3.51
CA VAL A 31 13.80 -8.74 -3.60
C VAL A 31 14.34 -7.99 -2.38
N GLY A 32 14.99 -8.70 -1.48
CA GLY A 32 15.41 -8.12 -0.19
C GLY A 32 14.21 -7.64 0.62
N ASP A 33 14.31 -6.45 1.19
CA ASP A 33 13.27 -5.81 2.02
C ASP A 33 12.51 -4.71 1.27
N SER A 34 12.64 -4.63 -0.07
CA SER A 34 12.01 -3.59 -0.87
C SER A 34 10.52 -3.87 -1.10
N LEU A 35 9.67 -2.99 -0.57
CA LEU A 35 8.22 -2.93 -0.80
C LEU A 35 7.89 -1.66 -1.59
N ILE A 36 7.03 -1.82 -2.61
CA ILE A 36 6.49 -0.71 -3.37
C ILE A 36 5.21 -0.25 -2.67
N TYR A 37 5.14 1.02 -2.28
CA TYR A 37 3.96 1.60 -1.65
C TYR A 37 3.17 2.43 -2.65
N PHE A 38 1.85 2.24 -2.69
CA PHE A 38 0.94 3.04 -3.50
C PHE A 38 -0.48 3.03 -2.92
N ASN A 39 -1.33 3.91 -3.45
CA ASN A 39 -2.71 4.05 -3.03
C ASN A 39 -3.70 3.53 -4.08
N ASP A 40 -4.97 3.39 -3.69
CA ASP A 40 -6.02 2.94 -4.61
C ASP A 40 -6.16 3.82 -5.86
N GLU A 41 -6.02 5.15 -5.71
CA GLU A 41 -6.04 6.08 -6.85
C GLU A 41 -4.90 5.89 -7.87
N ASP A 42 -3.81 5.21 -7.48
CA ASP A 42 -2.67 4.95 -8.36
C ASP A 42 -2.89 3.69 -9.23
N ILE A 43 -3.95 2.91 -8.98
CA ILE A 43 -4.23 1.67 -9.71
C ILE A 43 -4.93 2.01 -11.03
N PHE A 44 -4.19 1.91 -12.14
CA PHE A 44 -4.78 2.04 -13.47
C PHE A 44 -5.70 0.87 -13.85
N LYS A 45 -5.31 -0.36 -13.51
CA LYS A 45 -6.06 -1.58 -13.85
C LYS A 45 -5.67 -2.75 -12.95
N VAL A 46 -6.67 -3.45 -12.42
CA VAL A 46 -6.50 -4.78 -11.82
C VAL A 46 -6.60 -5.84 -12.92
N VAL A 47 -5.56 -6.66 -13.05
CA VAL A 47 -5.51 -7.71 -14.08
C VAL A 47 -6.06 -9.04 -13.55
N GLN A 48 -5.86 -9.31 -12.27
CA GLN A 48 -6.31 -10.51 -11.60
C GLN A 48 -6.53 -10.18 -10.12
N GLU A 49 -7.67 -10.61 -9.58
CA GLU A 49 -7.94 -10.55 -8.15
C GLU A 49 -7.39 -11.81 -7.47
N GLY A 50 -6.90 -11.63 -6.23
CA GLY A 50 -6.43 -12.71 -5.39
C GLY A 50 -7.58 -13.52 -4.79
N TYR A 51 -7.24 -14.36 -3.81
CA TYR A 51 -8.25 -15.08 -3.05
C TYR A 51 -9.05 -14.12 -2.16
N SER A 52 -10.36 -14.37 -2.05
CA SER A 52 -11.30 -13.60 -1.25
C SER A 52 -12.31 -14.54 -0.58
N ASP A 53 -12.55 -14.33 0.70
CA ASP A 53 -13.51 -15.04 1.53
C ASP A 53 -14.05 -14.16 2.66
N GLU A 54 -14.81 -14.75 3.58
CA GLU A 54 -15.47 -14.06 4.69
C GLU A 54 -14.45 -13.37 5.63
N ASP A 55 -13.26 -13.93 5.79
CA ASP A 55 -12.17 -13.32 6.57
C ASP A 55 -11.65 -12.06 5.88
N ASN A 56 -11.52 -12.08 4.54
CA ASN A 56 -11.19 -10.88 3.76
C ASN A 56 -12.26 -9.79 3.92
N ASP A 57 -13.55 -10.14 3.89
CA ASP A 57 -14.64 -9.18 4.02
C ASP A 57 -14.61 -8.49 5.39
N LEU A 58 -14.45 -9.27 6.47
CA LEU A 58 -14.29 -8.74 7.83
C LEU A 58 -13.06 -7.83 7.95
N MET A 59 -11.95 -8.20 7.29
CA MET A 59 -10.75 -7.37 7.29
C MET A 59 -10.97 -6.02 6.57
N LEU A 60 -11.73 -6.01 5.48
CA LEU A 60 -12.07 -4.77 4.76
C LEU A 60 -12.93 -3.83 5.61
N GLU A 61 -13.92 -4.36 6.35
CA GLU A 61 -14.72 -3.58 7.30
C GLU A 61 -13.86 -2.96 8.41
N ASN A 62 -12.95 -3.74 8.98
CA ASN A 62 -12.03 -3.26 10.01
C ASN A 62 -11.08 -2.19 9.47
N ILE A 63 -10.55 -2.38 8.26
CA ILE A 63 -9.70 -1.40 7.59
C ILE A 63 -10.43 -0.07 7.41
N ALA A 64 -11.67 -0.10 6.92
CA ALA A 64 -12.48 1.11 6.73
C ALA A 64 -12.67 1.85 8.06
N ALA A 65 -13.03 1.13 9.12
CA ALA A 65 -13.21 1.71 10.45
C ALA A 65 -11.92 2.34 11.02
N VAL A 66 -10.76 1.73 10.76
CA VAL A 66 -9.46 2.25 11.20
C VAL A 66 -9.05 3.49 10.41
N ILE A 67 -9.29 3.51 9.09
CA ILE A 67 -8.97 4.65 8.22
C ILE A 67 -9.77 5.90 8.63
N ASP A 68 -11.04 5.74 9.01
CA ASP A 68 -11.87 6.86 9.45
C ASP A 68 -11.42 7.46 10.80
N GLN A 69 -10.67 6.70 11.60
CA GLN A 69 -10.25 7.10 12.96
C GLN A 69 -8.78 7.50 13.05
N THR A 70 -7.98 7.25 12.02
CA THR A 70 -6.53 7.51 12.07
C THR A 70 -6.20 8.98 11.75
N GLU A 71 -5.27 9.54 12.52
CA GLU A 71 -4.70 10.87 12.26
C GLU A 71 -3.47 10.81 11.33
N ILE A 72 -3.05 9.60 10.93
CA ILE A 72 -1.88 9.42 10.05
C ILE A 72 -2.26 9.87 8.63
N PRO A 73 -1.55 10.85 8.05
CA PRO A 73 -1.87 11.36 6.73
C PRO A 73 -1.63 10.29 5.66
N LYS A 74 -2.52 10.26 4.66
CA LYS A 74 -2.32 9.46 3.45
C LYS A 74 -1.14 10.04 2.65
N GLY A 75 -0.17 9.20 2.31
CA GLY A 75 1.01 9.62 1.55
C GLY A 75 0.67 9.91 0.09
N ASN A 76 1.14 11.03 -0.46
CA ASN A 76 1.01 11.33 -1.89
C ASN A 76 2.20 10.73 -2.66
N VAL A 77 1.96 9.65 -3.38
CA VAL A 77 3.00 8.86 -4.04
C VAL A 77 3.74 9.65 -5.11
N ALA A 78 3.05 10.51 -5.86
CA ALA A 78 3.68 11.34 -6.90
C ALA A 78 4.66 12.35 -6.28
N GLU A 79 4.23 13.05 -5.23
CA GLU A 79 5.07 14.02 -4.50
C GLU A 79 6.26 13.35 -3.81
N LEU A 80 6.07 12.15 -3.26
CA LEU A 80 7.11 11.40 -2.54
C LEU A 80 8.08 10.67 -3.49
N ASN A 81 7.72 10.47 -4.76
CA ASN A 81 8.63 9.90 -5.77
C ASN A 81 9.59 10.94 -6.35
N GLU A 82 9.16 12.19 -6.54
CA GLU A 82 10.03 13.27 -7.03
C GLU A 82 11.19 13.59 -6.08
N VAL A 83 11.06 13.19 -4.81
CA VAL A 83 12.13 13.28 -3.81
C VAL A 83 13.08 12.07 -3.77
N ASN A 84 12.92 11.10 -4.69
CA ASN A 84 13.79 9.92 -4.90
C ASN A 84 13.69 8.86 -3.78
N GLU A 85 12.48 8.41 -3.39
CA GLU A 85 12.27 7.75 -2.09
C GLU A 85 11.31 6.54 -1.96
N LEU A 86 10.72 5.99 -3.02
CA LEU A 86 9.92 4.75 -2.90
C LEU A 86 10.55 3.51 -3.54
N GLY A 87 11.81 3.62 -3.97
CA GLY A 87 12.60 2.51 -4.50
C GLY A 87 13.90 2.35 -3.72
N GLY A 88 13.93 1.34 -2.85
CA GLY A 88 15.19 0.71 -2.42
C GLY A 88 15.67 -0.26 -3.48
#